data_AF-A0A355M658-F1
#
_entry.id   AF-A0A355M658-F1
#
_cell.length_a   1.000
_cell.length_b   1.000
_cell.length_c   1.000
_cell.angle_alpha   90.00
_cell.angle_beta   90.00
_cell.angle_gamma   90.00
#
_symmetry.space_group_name_H-M   'P 1'
#
loop_
_entity.id
_entity.type
_entity.pdbx_description
1 polymer ?
#
loop_
_entity_poly.entity_id
_entity_poly.type
_entity_poly.pdbx_seq_one_letter_code
_entity_poly.pdbx_strand_id
1 'polypeptide(L)'
;MRQKLSILYFTMITIKASEQKIPILHELISIYEMRVSLIGAMVTNTYTTLDEFRKQRAQINTDISEILAKNKSLRHKDFYTFMKDIDDNYRLKEQAIKDHINSFFEEHKEASQIIRDKLNLENIVDAASFKKYLTSYQEKQEAQLKNVETLLNEFQIEYQHFLKSLCKAIETGELMNIKKLKDILAI
;
A
#
# COMPACT_ATOMS: atom_id res chain seq x y z
N MET A 1 -7.54 -32.21 55.38
CA MET A 1 -8.67 -31.66 54.60
C MET A 1 -8.44 -30.22 54.11
N ARG A 2 -7.93 -29.27 54.90
CA ARG A 2 -7.77 -27.86 54.49
C ARG A 2 -6.85 -27.62 53.27
N GLN A 3 -5.78 -28.39 53.10
CA GLN A 3 -4.87 -28.27 51.94
C GLN A 3 -5.54 -28.63 50.60
N LYS A 4 -6.41 -29.65 50.56
CA LYS A 4 -7.10 -30.06 49.32
C LYS A 4 -8.13 -29.02 48.86
N LEU A 5 -8.79 -28.34 49.80
CA LEU A 5 -9.76 -27.26 49.50
C LEU A 5 -9.07 -25.99 48.97
N SER A 6 -7.88 -25.66 49.48
CA SER A 6 -7.08 -24.52 49.00
C SER A 6 -6.59 -24.72 47.57
N ILE A 7 -6.18 -25.94 47.20
CA ILE A 7 -5.74 -26.25 45.83
C ILE A 7 -6.92 -26.16 44.86
N LEU A 8 -8.07 -26.75 45.20
CA LEU A 8 -9.29 -26.71 44.37
C LEU A 8 -9.78 -25.28 44.11
N TYR A 9 -9.76 -24.42 45.13
CA TYR A 9 -10.17 -23.03 45.01
C TYR A 9 -9.22 -22.21 44.14
N PHE A 10 -7.91 -22.45 44.26
CA PHE A 10 -6.90 -21.82 43.40
C PHE A 10 -7.10 -22.24 41.94
N THR A 11 -7.26 -23.55 41.65
CA THR A 11 -7.52 -24.05 40.29
C THR A 11 -8.82 -23.53 39.71
N MET A 12 -9.91 -23.42 40.48
CA MET A 12 -11.17 -22.84 39.98
C MET A 12 -11.01 -21.35 39.62
N ILE A 13 -10.27 -20.57 40.41
CA ILE A 13 -9.98 -19.17 40.09
C ILE A 13 -9.11 -19.09 38.84
N THR A 14 -8.12 -19.97 38.68
CA THR A 14 -7.26 -19.98 37.48
C THR A 14 -8.05 -20.34 36.22
N ILE A 15 -8.94 -21.34 36.30
CA ILE A 15 -9.80 -21.78 35.20
C ILE A 15 -10.77 -20.65 34.82
N LYS A 16 -11.47 -20.04 35.78
CA LYS A 16 -12.44 -18.97 35.52
C LYS A 16 -11.77 -17.70 34.98
N ALA A 17 -10.55 -17.40 35.42
CA ALA A 17 -9.73 -16.32 34.88
C ALA A 17 -9.20 -16.63 33.48
N SER A 18 -8.96 -17.90 33.12
CA SER A 18 -8.63 -18.30 31.75
C SER A 18 -9.84 -18.29 30.81
N GLU A 19 -11.02 -18.67 31.28
CA GLU A 19 -12.27 -18.68 30.52
C GLU A 19 -12.71 -17.27 30.08
N GLN A 20 -12.50 -16.23 30.91
CA GLN A 20 -12.77 -14.84 30.52
C GLN A 20 -11.73 -14.25 29.55
N LYS A 21 -10.52 -14.82 29.50
CA LYS A 21 -9.43 -14.32 28.64
C LYS A 21 -9.56 -14.80 27.20
N ILE A 22 -10.10 -16.01 26.99
CA ILE A 22 -10.24 -16.65 25.68
C ILE A 22 -11.08 -15.81 24.68
N PRO A 23 -12.27 -15.27 25.05
CA PRO A 23 -13.08 -14.49 24.12
C PRO A 23 -12.41 -13.19 23.65
N ILE A 24 -11.74 -12.48 24.57
CA ILE A 24 -11.03 -11.23 24.26
C ILE A 24 -9.87 -11.52 23.30
N LEU A 25 -9.16 -12.62 23.52
CA LEU A 25 -8.09 -13.11 22.65
C LEU A 25 -8.57 -13.42 21.24
N HIS A 26 -9.70 -14.12 21.12
CA HIS A 26 -10.32 -14.41 19.81
C HIS A 26 -10.80 -13.16 19.08
N GLU A 27 -11.40 -12.20 19.80
CA GLU A 27 -11.79 -10.91 19.22
C GLU A 27 -10.58 -10.14 18.69
N LEU A 28 -9.49 -10.08 19.47
CA LEU A 28 -8.26 -9.42 19.06
C LEU A 28 -7.60 -10.08 17.84
N ILE A 29 -7.58 -11.41 17.79
CA ILE A 29 -7.09 -12.16 16.62
C ILE A 29 -7.94 -11.86 15.40
N SER A 30 -9.27 -11.90 15.54
CA SER A 30 -10.21 -11.63 14.44
C SER A 30 -10.06 -10.22 13.89
N ILE A 31 -9.93 -9.21 14.77
CA ILE A 31 -9.66 -7.82 14.36
C ILE A 31 -8.35 -7.72 13.57
N TYR A 32 -7.30 -8.39 14.04
CA TYR A 32 -6.00 -8.40 13.38
C TYR A 32 -6.08 -9.08 12.00
N GLU A 33 -6.73 -10.24 11.89
CA GLU A 33 -6.92 -10.98 10.64
C GLU A 33 -7.72 -10.20 9.61
N MET A 34 -8.85 -9.59 10.02
CA MET A 34 -9.65 -8.72 9.16
C MET A 34 -8.80 -7.58 8.60
N ARG A 35 -7.93 -6.98 9.43
CA ARG A 35 -7.09 -5.86 9.01
C ARG A 35 -6.02 -6.30 8.03
N VAL A 36 -5.32 -7.42 8.32
CA VAL A 36 -4.36 -8.02 7.37
C VAL A 36 -5.03 -8.31 6.03
N SER A 37 -6.26 -8.81 6.03
CA SER A 37 -7.03 -9.03 4.79
C SER A 37 -7.31 -7.73 4.04
N LEU A 38 -7.75 -6.67 4.74
CA LEU A 38 -8.02 -5.36 4.13
C LEU A 38 -6.76 -4.77 3.48
N ILE A 39 -5.63 -4.84 4.18
CA ILE A 39 -4.32 -4.42 3.67
C ILE A 39 -3.95 -5.23 2.43
N GLY A 40 -4.09 -6.56 2.49
CA GLY A 40 -3.79 -7.43 1.36
C GLY A 40 -4.60 -7.07 0.11
N ALA A 41 -5.88 -6.75 0.28
CA ALA A 41 -6.74 -6.27 -0.80
C ALA A 41 -6.27 -4.92 -1.35
N MET A 42 -5.96 -3.96 -0.48
CA MET A 42 -5.48 -2.63 -0.89
C MET A 42 -4.17 -2.71 -1.67
N VAL A 43 -3.22 -3.53 -1.21
CA VAL A 43 -1.95 -3.77 -1.88
C VAL A 43 -2.17 -4.40 -3.25
N THR A 44 -3.03 -5.42 -3.33
CA THR A 44 -3.35 -6.07 -4.60
C THR A 44 -3.95 -5.06 -5.58
N ASN A 45 -4.91 -4.26 -5.12
CA ASN A 45 -5.53 -3.21 -5.92
C ASN A 45 -4.50 -2.17 -6.41
N THR A 46 -3.57 -1.79 -5.54
CA THR A 46 -2.46 -0.89 -5.86
C THR A 46 -1.59 -1.43 -6.99
N TYR A 47 -1.14 -2.69 -6.86
CA TYR A 47 -0.32 -3.31 -7.89
C TYR A 47 -1.04 -3.43 -9.23
N THR A 48 -2.32 -3.80 -9.22
CA THR A 48 -3.16 -3.84 -10.43
C THR A 48 -3.26 -2.47 -11.07
N THR A 49 -3.53 -1.42 -10.28
CA THR A 49 -3.66 -0.03 -10.76
C THR A 49 -2.34 0.45 -11.39
N LEU A 50 -1.21 0.18 -10.76
CA LEU A 50 0.11 0.54 -11.31
C LEU A 50 0.41 -0.21 -12.62
N ASP A 51 0.01 -1.48 -12.74
CA ASP A 51 0.18 -2.26 -13.97
C ASP A 51 -0.69 -1.73 -15.12
N GLU A 52 -1.93 -1.36 -14.84
CA GLU A 52 -2.82 -0.71 -15.81
C GLU A 52 -2.23 0.61 -16.32
N PHE A 53 -1.69 1.44 -15.43
CA PHE A 53 -1.01 2.68 -15.80
C PHE A 53 0.24 2.43 -16.67
N ARG A 54 1.02 1.39 -16.40
CA ARG A 54 2.15 1.03 -17.27
C ARG A 54 1.67 0.64 -18.67
N LYS A 55 0.62 -0.18 -18.76
CA LYS A 55 0.04 -0.62 -20.04
C LYS A 55 -0.52 0.55 -20.85
N GLN A 56 -1.30 1.43 -20.22
CA GLN A 56 -1.86 2.61 -20.86
C GLN A 56 -0.77 3.56 -21.37
N ARG A 57 0.30 3.75 -20.58
CA ARG A 57 1.44 4.59 -20.98
C ARG A 57 2.19 3.99 -22.17
N ALA A 58 2.45 2.68 -22.15
CA ALA A 58 3.09 1.99 -23.27
C ALA A 58 2.30 2.10 -24.57
N GLN A 59 0.96 1.99 -24.50
CA GLN A 59 0.09 2.17 -25.65
C GLN A 59 0.19 3.60 -26.19
N ILE A 60 0.06 4.62 -25.34
CA ILE A 60 0.13 6.01 -25.77
C ILE A 60 1.50 6.38 -26.34
N ASN A 61 2.58 5.85 -25.77
CA ASN A 61 3.92 6.04 -26.33
C ASN A 61 4.02 5.51 -27.76
N THR A 62 3.37 4.38 -28.03
CA THR A 62 3.28 3.78 -29.38
C THR A 62 2.48 4.70 -30.30
N ASP A 63 1.30 5.13 -29.88
CA ASP A 63 0.41 5.99 -30.68
C ASP A 63 1.08 7.32 -31.03
N ILE A 64 1.73 7.97 -30.06
CA ILE A 64 2.46 9.23 -30.29
C ILE A 64 3.64 9.01 -31.23
N SER A 65 4.40 7.93 -31.06
CA SER A 65 5.52 7.59 -31.95
C SER A 65 5.05 7.44 -33.40
N GLU A 66 3.92 6.77 -33.62
CA GLU A 66 3.33 6.59 -34.96
C GLU A 66 2.86 7.91 -35.58
N ILE A 67 2.18 8.76 -34.81
CA ILE A 67 1.70 10.07 -35.26
C ILE A 67 2.89 10.95 -35.68
N LEU A 68 3.93 11.00 -34.87
CA LEU A 68 5.09 11.82 -35.14
C LEU A 68 5.91 11.30 -36.33
N ALA A 69 6.00 9.98 -36.51
CA ALA A 69 6.60 9.37 -37.69
C ALA A 69 5.85 9.74 -38.97
N LYS A 70 4.51 9.67 -38.96
CA LYS A 70 3.65 10.08 -40.09
C LYS A 70 3.84 11.55 -40.46
N ASN A 71 3.98 12.43 -39.46
CA ASN A 71 4.12 13.86 -39.66
C ASN A 71 5.52 14.33 -40.06
N LYS A 72 6.51 13.43 -40.18
CA LYS A 72 7.94 13.74 -40.41
C LYS A 72 8.50 14.80 -39.44
N SER A 73 7.83 15.01 -38.31
CA SER A 73 8.16 16.03 -37.31
C SER A 73 9.16 15.53 -36.27
N LEU A 74 9.62 14.28 -36.41
CA LEU A 74 10.33 13.56 -35.37
C LEU A 74 11.85 13.59 -35.58
N ARG A 75 12.55 14.27 -34.68
CA ARG A 75 13.89 13.82 -34.29
C ARG A 75 13.69 12.65 -33.34
N HIS A 76 13.65 11.42 -33.85
CA HIS A 76 13.38 10.20 -33.07
C HIS A 76 14.10 10.19 -31.71
N LYS A 77 15.37 10.60 -31.70
CA LYS A 77 16.20 10.69 -30.51
C LYS A 77 15.61 11.58 -29.40
N ASP A 78 15.09 12.76 -29.76
CA ASP A 78 14.59 13.74 -28.79
C ASP A 78 13.29 13.25 -28.14
N PHE A 79 12.41 12.59 -28.91
CA PHE A 79 11.19 11.98 -28.38
C PHE A 79 11.49 10.80 -27.47
N TYR A 80 12.37 9.87 -27.89
CA TYR A 80 12.74 8.74 -27.04
C TYR A 80 13.42 9.18 -25.74
N THR A 81 14.27 10.21 -25.80
CA THR A 81 14.91 10.76 -24.60
C THR A 81 13.85 11.31 -23.65
N PHE A 82 12.93 12.12 -24.17
CA PHE A 82 11.87 12.72 -23.37
C PHE A 82 10.89 11.69 -22.77
N MET A 83 10.48 10.68 -23.55
CA MET A 83 9.61 9.62 -23.03
C MET A 83 10.33 8.76 -21.99
N LYS A 84 11.64 8.53 -22.17
CA LYS A 84 12.45 7.84 -21.17
C LYS A 84 12.51 8.61 -19.86
N ASP A 85 12.68 9.93 -19.89
CA ASP A 85 12.69 10.75 -18.68
C ASP A 85 11.36 10.65 -17.92
N ILE A 86 10.23 10.65 -18.64
CA ILE A 86 8.89 10.42 -18.06
C ILE A 86 8.79 9.01 -17.46
N ASP A 87 9.21 7.99 -18.20
CA ASP A 87 9.20 6.59 -17.72
C ASP A 87 10.04 6.42 -16.46
N ASP A 88 11.21 7.05 -16.41
CA ASP A 88 12.11 7.01 -15.27
C ASP A 88 11.48 7.70 -14.04
N ASN A 89 10.83 8.86 -14.21
CA ASN A 89 10.12 9.55 -13.12
C ASN A 89 8.97 8.70 -12.55
N TYR A 90 8.12 8.15 -13.40
CA TYR A 90 7.03 7.28 -12.95
C TYR A 90 7.56 6.00 -12.31
N ARG A 91 8.64 5.40 -12.84
CA ARG A 91 9.28 4.23 -12.22
C ARG A 91 9.77 4.54 -10.81
N LEU A 92 10.36 5.72 -10.58
CA LEU A 92 10.79 6.13 -9.24
C LEU A 92 9.60 6.28 -8.27
N LYS A 93 8.51 6.91 -8.71
CA LYS A 93 7.28 7.04 -7.91
C LYS A 93 6.64 5.69 -7.60
N GLU A 94 6.53 4.82 -8.61
CA GLU A 94 6.05 3.45 -8.44
C GLU A 94 6.92 2.67 -7.46
N GLN A 95 8.25 2.82 -7.52
CA GLN A 95 9.16 2.16 -6.60
C GLN A 95 8.96 2.69 -5.17
N ALA A 96 8.83 4.00 -4.98
CA ALA A 96 8.58 4.59 -3.67
C ALA A 96 7.28 4.06 -3.03
N ILE A 97 6.21 3.90 -3.82
CA ILE A 97 4.96 3.30 -3.37
C ILE A 97 5.17 1.83 -2.95
N LYS A 98 5.91 1.05 -3.75
CA LYS A 98 6.23 -0.35 -3.42
C LYS A 98 7.06 -0.48 -2.16
N ASP A 99 8.05 0.39 -1.98
CA ASP A 99 8.91 0.39 -0.80
C ASP A 99 8.09 0.69 0.47
N HIS A 100 7.14 1.63 0.40
CA HIS A 100 6.20 1.90 1.50
C HIS A 100 5.33 0.69 1.83
N ILE A 101 4.78 0.03 0.80
CA ILE A 101 3.99 -1.20 0.97
C ILE A 101 4.81 -2.32 1.60
N ASN A 102 6.06 -2.52 1.14
CA ASN A 102 6.92 -3.58 1.66
C ASN A 102 7.33 -3.29 3.11
N SER A 103 7.67 -2.05 3.44
CA SER A 103 7.95 -1.64 4.82
C SER A 103 6.75 -1.91 5.72
N PHE A 104 5.55 -1.60 5.24
CA PHE A 104 4.30 -1.88 5.94
C PHE A 104 4.11 -3.37 6.23
N PHE A 105 4.38 -4.26 5.25
CA PHE A 105 4.30 -5.70 5.45
C PHE A 105 5.31 -6.24 6.48
N GLU A 106 6.55 -5.77 6.45
CA GLU A 106 7.56 -6.23 7.40
C GLU A 106 7.19 -5.82 8.83
N GLU A 107 6.67 -4.60 9.02
CA GLU A 107 6.14 -4.18 10.33
C GLU A 107 4.95 -5.04 10.78
N HIS A 108 4.09 -5.46 9.85
CA HIS A 108 2.99 -6.37 10.13
C HIS A 108 3.46 -7.76 10.57
N LYS A 109 4.46 -8.29 9.89
CA LYS A 109 5.07 -9.58 10.21
C LYS A 109 5.73 -9.55 11.58
N GLU A 110 6.47 -8.49 11.89
CA GLU A 110 7.08 -8.28 13.20
C GLU A 110 6.02 -8.20 14.31
N ALA A 111 4.96 -7.41 14.11
CA ALA A 111 3.88 -7.31 15.08
C ALA A 111 3.14 -8.63 15.27
N SER A 112 2.91 -9.41 14.20
CA SER A 112 2.33 -10.75 14.29
C SER A 112 3.17 -11.65 15.18
N GLN A 113 4.49 -11.60 15.02
CA GLN A 113 5.42 -12.39 15.82
C GLN A 113 5.39 -11.94 17.29
N ILE A 114 5.42 -10.64 17.57
CA ILE A 114 5.31 -10.10 18.93
C ILE A 114 4.01 -10.53 19.60
N ILE A 115 2.89 -10.49 18.87
CA ILE A 115 1.60 -10.95 19.36
C ILE A 115 1.69 -12.44 19.70
N ARG A 116 2.16 -13.29 18.78
CA ARG A 116 2.31 -14.74 19.02
C ARG A 116 3.19 -15.03 20.23
N ASP A 117 4.32 -14.34 20.36
CA ASP A 117 5.25 -14.53 21.48
C ASP A 117 4.60 -14.14 22.81
N LYS A 118 3.85 -13.04 22.84
CA LYS A 118 3.10 -12.60 24.03
C LYS A 118 1.96 -13.55 24.38
N LEU A 119 1.36 -14.23 23.40
CA LEU A 119 0.29 -15.21 23.63
C LEU A 119 0.83 -16.59 24.06
N ASN A 120 2.04 -16.95 23.63
CA ASN A 120 2.67 -18.22 23.95
C ASN A 120 3.35 -18.25 25.34
N LEU A 121 3.65 -17.08 25.92
CA LEU A 121 4.21 -17.00 27.27
C LEU A 121 3.11 -17.32 28.29
N GLU A 122 3.28 -18.39 29.07
CA GLU A 122 2.45 -18.75 30.24
C GLU A 122 2.37 -17.63 31.30
N ASN A 123 3.24 -16.62 31.19
CA ASN A 123 3.18 -15.42 31.99
C ASN A 123 2.02 -14.54 31.54
N ILE A 124 1.11 -14.30 32.49
CA ILE A 124 0.00 -13.36 32.38
C ILE A 124 0.54 -12.02 31.89
N VAL A 125 0.47 -11.78 30.58
CA VAL A 125 0.69 -10.45 30.03
C VAL A 125 -0.35 -9.56 30.71
N ASP A 126 0.11 -8.50 31.37
CA ASP A 126 -0.79 -7.48 31.90
C ASP A 126 -1.68 -7.01 30.74
N ALA A 127 -2.96 -7.35 30.80
CA ALA A 127 -3.91 -7.10 29.74
C ALA A 127 -3.99 -5.60 29.40
N ALA A 128 -3.72 -4.71 30.38
CA ALA A 128 -3.65 -3.28 30.15
C ALA A 128 -2.44 -2.90 29.28
N SER A 129 -1.24 -3.41 29.59
CA SER A 129 -0.05 -3.20 28.78
C SER A 129 -0.19 -3.73 27.35
N PHE A 130 -0.80 -4.90 27.17
CA PHE A 130 -1.02 -5.49 25.85
C PHE A 130 -2.03 -4.71 25.03
N LYS A 131 -3.15 -4.31 25.67
CA LYS A 131 -4.13 -3.44 25.04
C LYS A 131 -3.50 -2.12 24.60
N LYS A 132 -2.68 -1.48 25.45
CA LYS A 132 -1.96 -0.25 25.11
C LYS A 132 -1.02 -0.44 23.91
N TYR A 133 -0.28 -1.54 23.87
CA TYR A 133 0.56 -1.89 22.72
C TYR A 133 -0.27 -2.01 21.44
N LEU A 134 -1.37 -2.77 21.47
CA LEU A 134 -2.25 -2.93 20.31
C LEU A 134 -2.86 -1.62 19.85
N THR A 135 -3.32 -0.76 20.75
CA THR A 135 -3.84 0.57 20.39
C THR A 135 -2.77 1.44 19.72
N SER A 136 -1.56 1.53 20.30
CA SER A 136 -0.47 2.31 19.70
C SER A 136 -0.06 1.79 18.31
N TYR A 137 -0.10 0.46 18.15
CA TYR A 137 0.19 -0.19 16.89
C TYR A 137 -0.92 0.07 15.86
N GLN A 138 -2.18 0.06 16.28
CA GLN A 138 -3.33 0.39 15.44
C GLN A 138 -3.28 1.82 14.90
N GLU A 139 -2.91 2.79 15.75
CA GLU A 139 -2.75 4.19 15.35
C GLU A 139 -1.63 4.36 14.32
N LYS A 140 -0.48 3.69 14.52
CA LYS A 140 0.64 3.70 13.57
C LYS A 140 0.24 3.12 12.21
N GLN A 141 -0.48 1.98 12.23
CA GLN A 141 -0.98 1.34 11.00
C GLN A 141 -1.93 2.25 10.23
N GLU A 142 -2.86 2.92 10.92
CA GLU A 142 -3.82 3.81 10.29
C GLU A 142 -3.14 5.01 9.63
N ALA A 143 -2.14 5.59 10.29
CA ALA A 143 -1.33 6.65 9.73
C ALA A 143 -0.58 6.20 8.46
N GLN A 144 0.00 4.99 8.47
CA GLN A 144 0.70 4.44 7.30
C GLN A 144 -0.26 4.10 6.15
N LEU A 145 -1.41 3.48 6.44
CA LEU A 145 -2.45 3.21 5.45
C LEU A 145 -2.90 4.49 4.75
N LYS A 146 -3.22 5.53 5.54
CA LYS A 146 -3.62 6.84 5.02
C LYS A 146 -2.53 7.48 4.16
N ASN A 147 -1.26 7.29 4.52
CA ASN A 147 -0.14 7.77 3.70
C ASN A 147 -0.08 7.05 2.35
N VAL A 148 -0.22 5.72 2.33
CA VAL A 148 -0.24 4.95 1.07
C VAL A 148 -1.45 5.33 0.22
N GLU A 149 -2.64 5.48 0.81
CA GLU A 149 -3.85 5.97 0.10
C GLU A 149 -3.62 7.34 -0.54
N THR A 150 -2.99 8.25 0.20
CA THR A 150 -2.69 9.61 -0.27
C THR A 150 -1.73 9.57 -1.45
N LEU A 151 -0.60 8.85 -1.32
CA LEU A 151 0.39 8.69 -2.39
C LEU A 151 -0.22 8.07 -3.66
N LEU A 152 -1.10 7.09 -3.51
CA LEU A 152 -1.78 6.46 -4.64
C LEU A 152 -2.75 7.40 -5.32
N ASN A 153 -3.53 8.14 -4.55
CA ASN A 153 -4.48 9.10 -5.07
C ASN A 153 -3.77 10.25 -5.80
N GLU A 154 -2.68 10.78 -5.24
CA GLU A 154 -1.83 11.79 -5.90
C GLU A 154 -1.26 11.25 -7.21
N PHE A 155 -0.70 10.03 -7.19
CA PHE A 155 -0.18 9.38 -8.40
C PHE A 155 -1.28 9.21 -9.45
N GLN A 156 -2.46 8.76 -9.06
CA GLN A 156 -3.60 8.56 -9.96
C GLN A 156 -4.07 9.87 -10.58
N ILE A 157 -4.22 10.94 -9.79
CA ILE A 157 -4.62 12.26 -10.29
C ILE A 157 -3.60 12.79 -11.29
N GLU A 158 -2.31 12.74 -10.96
CA GLU A 158 -1.23 13.17 -11.84
C GLU A 158 -1.23 12.37 -13.15
N TYR A 159 -1.36 11.05 -13.04
CA TYR A 159 -1.39 10.16 -14.19
C TYR A 159 -2.61 10.40 -15.08
N GLN A 160 -3.80 10.60 -14.51
CA GLN A 160 -5.01 10.95 -15.27
C GLN A 160 -4.88 12.30 -15.97
N HIS A 161 -4.26 13.28 -15.30
CA HIS A 161 -3.98 14.58 -15.91
C HIS A 161 -3.01 14.43 -17.09
N PHE A 162 -1.94 13.65 -16.92
CA PHE A 162 -0.99 13.29 -17.97
C PHE A 162 -1.69 12.65 -19.18
N LEU A 163 -2.52 11.63 -18.95
CA LEU A 163 -3.27 10.96 -20.00
C LEU A 163 -4.19 11.92 -20.77
N LYS A 164 -4.97 12.73 -20.03
CA LYS A 164 -5.90 13.68 -20.63
C LYS A 164 -5.18 14.70 -21.50
N SER A 165 -4.03 15.17 -21.04
CA SER A 165 -3.16 16.09 -21.78
C SER A 165 -2.63 15.46 -23.07
N LEU A 166 -2.24 14.19 -23.03
CA LEU A 166 -1.80 13.46 -24.22
C LEU A 166 -2.94 13.19 -25.21
N CYS A 167 -4.08 12.70 -24.75
CA CYS A 167 -5.25 12.48 -25.61
C CYS A 167 -5.67 13.77 -26.31
N LYS A 168 -5.74 14.88 -25.57
CA LYS A 168 -6.06 16.19 -26.16
C LYS A 168 -5.03 16.61 -27.20
N ALA A 169 -3.75 16.39 -26.96
CA ALA A 169 -2.70 16.71 -27.92
C ALA A 169 -2.84 15.87 -29.21
N ILE A 170 -3.19 14.59 -29.09
CA ILE A 170 -3.46 13.69 -30.22
C ILE A 170 -4.69 14.16 -31.00
N GLU A 171 -5.80 14.45 -30.32
CA GLU A 171 -7.08 14.84 -30.91
C GLU A 171 -7.01 16.16 -31.70
N THR A 172 -6.27 17.15 -31.21
CA THR A 172 -6.20 18.46 -31.88
C THR A 172 -5.44 18.40 -33.21
N GLY A 173 -4.68 17.33 -33.47
CA GLY A 173 -3.95 17.13 -34.72
C GLY A 173 -2.95 18.25 -35.06
N GLU A 174 -2.76 19.22 -34.16
CA GLU A 174 -1.75 20.25 -34.30
C GLU A 174 -0.40 19.54 -34.43
N LEU A 175 0.45 20.01 -35.35
CA LEU A 175 1.82 19.52 -35.53
C LEU A 175 2.52 19.48 -34.17
N MET A 176 2.41 18.33 -33.52
CA MET A 176 2.92 18.10 -32.19
C MET A 176 4.42 18.05 -32.38
N ASN A 177 5.08 19.15 -32.05
CA ASN A 177 6.53 19.16 -31.95
C ASN A 177 6.90 18.86 -30.50
N ILE A 178 8.11 18.37 -30.31
CA ILE A 178 8.63 18.00 -28.98
C ILE A 178 8.54 19.16 -27.98
N LYS A 179 8.62 20.41 -28.44
CA LYS A 179 8.48 21.58 -27.57
C LYS A 179 7.07 21.69 -26.99
N LYS A 180 6.02 21.63 -27.82
CA LYS A 180 4.62 21.59 -27.35
C LYS A 180 4.36 20.38 -26.44
N LEU A 181 4.92 19.22 -26.77
CA LEU A 181 4.82 18.03 -25.93
C LEU A 181 5.42 18.29 -24.53
N LYS A 182 6.61 18.90 -24.47
CA LYS A 182 7.26 19.31 -23.22
C LYS A 182 6.46 20.35 -22.46
N ASP A 183 5.88 21.34 -23.14
CA ASP A 183 5.10 22.41 -22.50
C ASP A 183 3.79 21.86 -21.88
N ILE A 184 3.17 20.87 -22.52
CA ILE A 184 1.95 20.20 -22.03
C ILE A 184 2.25 19.26 -20.86
N LEU A 185 3.46 18.71 -20.83
CA LEU A 185 3.91 17.66 -19.90
C LEU A 185 4.94 18.16 -18.90
N ALA A 186 5.13 19.48 -18.78
CA ALA A 186 5.91 20.10 -17.73
C ALA A 186 5.16 19.89 -16.40
N ILE A 187 5.37 18.71 -15.83
CA ILE A 187 5.09 18.32 -14.45
C ILE A 187 6.33 18.65 -13.62
#